data_AF-A0AAX4NGB6-F1
#
_entry.id   AF-A0AAX4NGB6-F1
#
_cell.length_a   1.000
_cell.length_b   1.000
_cell.length_c   1.000
_cell.angle_alpha   90.00
_cell.angle_beta   90.00
_cell.angle_gamma   90.00
#
_symmetry.space_group_name_H-M   'P 1'
#
loop_
_entity.id
_entity.type
_entity.pdbx_description
1 polymer ?
#
loop_
_entity_poly.entity_id
_entity_poly.type
_entity_poly.pdbx_seq_one_letter_code
_entity_poly.pdbx_strand_id
1 'polypeptide(L)'
;MSLKDSLTFKGTIATQLLRDQHILTVELSEGFLNNSIDAKKFLEHVDYSIYVHFPLEDNYLMPIFRPFLRKYLEFEEPIRVISGEHATIKRERQLIYRPNITESDEEVEISPDELFGKVGVIAKTLLQHVYKEENGLFELVDSYLPENEKKELSIKLEENMPILEKNFRK
;
A
#
# COMPACT_ATOMS: atom_id res chain seq x y z
N MET A 1 10.54 2.47 -17.98
CA MET A 1 9.29 1.74 -18.29
C MET A 1 8.42 1.88 -17.06
N SER A 2 7.21 2.43 -17.20
CA SER A 2 6.33 2.64 -16.05
C SER A 2 5.75 1.31 -15.60
N LEU A 3 5.63 1.13 -14.29
CA LEU A 3 4.88 0.02 -13.70
C LEU A 3 3.40 0.09 -14.12
N LYS A 4 2.87 1.30 -14.34
CA LYS A 4 1.51 1.50 -14.82
C LYS A 4 1.28 0.87 -16.19
N ASP A 5 2.28 0.91 -17.06
CA ASP A 5 2.24 0.31 -18.40
C ASP A 5 2.43 -1.22 -18.36
N SER A 6 2.95 -1.75 -17.24
CA SER A 6 3.31 -3.16 -17.09
C SER A 6 2.22 -3.99 -16.41
N LEU A 7 1.30 -3.34 -15.69
CA LEU A 7 0.22 -3.99 -14.94
C LEU A 7 -1.14 -3.66 -15.56
N THR A 8 -2.10 -4.57 -15.42
CA THR A 8 -3.43 -4.39 -16.02
C THR A 8 -4.40 -3.63 -15.13
N PHE A 9 -4.20 -3.65 -13.80
CA PHE A 9 -5.12 -3.10 -12.77
C PHE A 9 -6.57 -3.52 -12.96
N LYS A 10 -6.79 -4.73 -13.49
CA LYS A 10 -8.12 -5.31 -13.69
C LYS A 10 -8.28 -6.54 -12.83
N GLY A 11 -9.35 -6.56 -12.05
CA GLY A 11 -9.70 -7.67 -11.17
C GLY A 11 -11.19 -7.95 -11.19
N THR A 12 -11.63 -8.77 -10.24
CA THR A 12 -13.07 -9.00 -10.00
C THR A 12 -13.64 -7.89 -9.12
N ILE A 13 -14.95 -7.95 -8.85
CA ILE A 13 -15.61 -7.04 -7.89
C ILE A 13 -14.94 -7.03 -6.50
N ALA A 14 -14.24 -8.11 -6.13
CA ALA A 14 -13.59 -8.23 -4.84
C ALA A 14 -12.33 -7.37 -4.69
N THR A 15 -11.64 -7.07 -5.80
CA THR A 15 -10.31 -6.41 -5.77
C THR A 15 -10.29 -5.10 -6.55
N GLN A 16 -11.22 -4.87 -7.49
CA GLN A 16 -11.15 -3.72 -8.39
C GLN A 16 -11.04 -2.38 -7.67
N LEU A 17 -11.77 -2.18 -6.58
CA LEU A 17 -11.70 -0.95 -5.77
C LEU A 17 -10.27 -0.66 -5.26
N LEU A 18 -9.55 -1.69 -4.84
CA LEU A 18 -8.17 -1.57 -4.35
C LEU A 18 -7.18 -1.37 -5.50
N ARG A 19 -7.38 -2.08 -6.62
CA ARG A 19 -6.59 -1.89 -7.84
C ARG A 19 -6.71 -0.48 -8.40
N ASP A 20 -7.89 0.13 -8.29
CA ASP A 20 -8.10 1.53 -8.68
C ASP A 20 -7.27 2.49 -7.82
N GLN A 21 -7.10 2.19 -6.52
CA GLN A 21 -6.20 2.95 -5.63
C GLN A 21 -4.73 2.75 -6.00
N HIS A 22 -4.34 1.55 -6.43
CA HIS A 22 -2.98 1.26 -6.90
C HIS A 22 -2.54 2.08 -8.11
N ILE A 23 -3.45 2.39 -9.04
CA ILE A 23 -3.14 3.24 -10.19
C ILE A 23 -2.57 4.58 -9.70
N LEU A 24 -3.24 5.20 -8.73
CA LEU A 24 -2.79 6.46 -8.15
C LEU A 24 -1.47 6.30 -7.37
N THR A 25 -1.31 5.21 -6.62
CA THR A 25 -0.06 4.90 -5.91
C THR A 25 1.14 4.83 -6.85
N VAL A 26 0.97 4.18 -8.00
CA VAL A 26 2.04 4.08 -9.02
C VAL A 26 2.33 5.45 -9.62
N GLU A 27 1.30 6.19 -10.05
CA GLU A 27 1.46 7.53 -10.62
C GLU A 27 2.22 8.47 -9.68
N LEU A 28 1.84 8.49 -8.40
CA LEU A 28 2.43 9.40 -7.43
C LEU A 28 3.84 8.97 -7.02
N SER A 29 4.09 7.67 -6.91
CA SER A 29 5.42 7.13 -6.58
C SER A 29 6.43 7.34 -7.72
N GLU A 30 6.04 7.05 -8.96
CA GLU A 30 6.90 7.30 -10.13
C GLU A 30 7.09 8.79 -10.38
N GLY A 31 6.02 9.57 -10.21
CA GLY A 31 6.08 11.02 -10.33
C GLY A 31 7.00 11.66 -9.28
N PHE A 32 7.05 11.13 -8.07
CA PHE A 32 8.03 11.58 -7.08
C PHE A 32 9.46 11.22 -7.50
N LEU A 33 9.70 9.97 -7.89
CA LEU A 33 11.02 9.48 -8.28
C LEU A 33 11.60 10.17 -9.52
N ASN A 34 10.75 10.69 -10.40
CA ASN A 34 11.15 11.45 -11.59
C ASN A 34 11.11 12.99 -11.41
N ASN A 35 10.85 13.47 -10.19
CA ASN A 35 10.76 14.89 -9.82
C ASN A 35 9.60 15.67 -10.45
N SER A 36 8.55 15.01 -10.95
CA SER A 36 7.31 15.68 -11.40
C SER A 36 6.31 15.93 -10.27
N ILE A 37 6.52 15.32 -9.10
CA ILE A 37 5.71 15.45 -7.89
C ILE A 37 6.62 15.79 -6.72
N ASP A 38 6.24 16.79 -5.94
CA ASP A 38 6.99 17.17 -4.75
C ASP A 38 6.78 16.18 -3.59
N ALA A 39 7.69 16.22 -2.61
CA ALA A 39 7.64 15.34 -1.46
C ALA A 39 6.35 15.51 -0.64
N LYS A 40 5.79 16.72 -0.54
CA LYS A 40 4.60 16.98 0.26
C LYS A 40 3.40 16.24 -0.31
N LYS A 41 3.13 16.41 -1.61
CA LYS A 41 2.02 15.75 -2.31
C LYS A 41 2.17 14.24 -2.30
N PHE A 42 3.39 13.73 -2.47
CA PHE A 42 3.64 12.29 -2.38
C PHE A 42 3.40 11.76 -0.96
N LEU A 43 3.86 12.47 0.08
CA LEU A 43 3.64 12.07 1.47
C LEU A 43 2.17 12.12 1.89
N GLU A 44 1.38 13.06 1.37
CA GLU A 44 -0.08 13.06 1.55
C GLU A 44 -0.71 11.75 1.03
N HIS A 45 -0.21 11.21 -0.08
CA HIS A 45 -0.65 9.92 -0.60
C HIS A 45 -0.13 8.72 0.18
N VAL A 46 1.10 8.79 0.70
CA VAL A 46 1.61 7.78 1.65
C VAL A 46 0.69 7.71 2.86
N ASP A 47 0.27 8.87 3.39
CA ASP A 47 -0.67 8.94 4.50
C ASP A 47 -2.04 8.38 4.11
N TYR A 48 -2.57 8.70 2.92
CA TYR A 48 -3.79 8.08 2.41
C TYR A 48 -3.66 6.54 2.35
N SER A 49 -2.53 6.04 1.86
CA SER A 49 -2.29 4.59 1.76
C SER A 49 -2.30 3.94 3.15
N ILE A 50 -1.65 4.57 4.14
CA ILE A 50 -1.58 4.08 5.53
C ILE A 50 -2.92 4.12 6.25
N TYR A 51 -3.73 5.16 6.04
CA TYR A 51 -4.95 5.41 6.80
C TYR A 51 -6.23 4.96 6.10
N VAL A 52 -6.18 4.67 4.80
CA VAL A 52 -7.34 4.25 4.01
C VAL A 52 -7.09 2.91 3.35
N HIS A 53 -6.09 2.80 2.48
CA HIS A 53 -5.85 1.61 1.66
C HIS A 53 -5.44 0.37 2.48
N PHE A 54 -4.35 0.45 3.27
CA PHE A 54 -3.90 -0.68 4.08
C PHE A 54 -4.97 -1.14 5.08
N PRO A 55 -5.75 -0.27 5.75
CA PRO A 55 -6.86 -0.70 6.58
C PRO A 55 -7.97 -1.44 5.81
N LEU A 56 -8.20 -1.13 4.54
CA LEU A 56 -9.17 -1.87 3.73
C LEU A 56 -8.71 -3.32 3.53
N GLU A 57 -7.41 -3.50 3.31
CA GLU A 57 -6.82 -4.82 3.11
C GLU A 57 -6.66 -5.60 4.42
N ASP A 58 -5.99 -4.99 5.39
CA ASP A 58 -5.65 -5.58 6.69
C ASP A 58 -6.91 -6.03 7.45
N ASN A 59 -8.00 -5.26 7.36
CA ASN A 59 -9.22 -5.51 8.16
C ASN A 59 -10.34 -6.22 7.40
N TYR A 60 -10.35 -6.21 6.06
CA TYR A 60 -11.44 -6.83 5.28
C TYR A 60 -10.94 -7.85 4.26
N LEU A 61 -10.10 -7.47 3.30
CA LEU A 61 -9.63 -8.40 2.26
C LEU A 61 -8.89 -9.60 2.84
N MET A 62 -7.86 -9.35 3.64
CA MET A 62 -7.01 -10.42 4.17
C MET A 62 -7.81 -11.32 5.12
N PRO A 63 -8.57 -10.82 6.12
CA PRO A 63 -9.34 -11.69 7.02
C PRO A 63 -10.37 -12.56 6.31
N ILE A 64 -11.05 -12.03 5.28
CA ILE A 64 -12.01 -12.82 4.49
C ILE A 64 -11.29 -13.87 3.64
N PHE A 65 -10.15 -13.53 3.05
CA PHE A 65 -9.44 -14.43 2.15
C PHE A 65 -8.63 -15.52 2.87
N ARG A 66 -8.10 -15.25 4.07
CA ARG A 66 -7.26 -16.18 4.87
C ARG A 66 -7.79 -17.62 4.93
N PRO A 67 -9.07 -17.89 5.27
CA PRO A 67 -9.60 -19.25 5.32
C PRO A 67 -9.56 -20.00 3.98
N PHE A 68 -9.60 -19.28 2.85
CA PHE A 68 -9.50 -19.85 1.51
C PHE A 68 -8.04 -20.09 1.15
N LEU A 69 -7.18 -19.11 1.42
CA LEU A 69 -5.74 -19.22 1.15
C LEU A 69 -5.11 -20.40 1.89
N ARG A 70 -5.47 -20.61 3.17
CA ARG A 70 -4.95 -21.73 4.00
C ARG A 70 -5.22 -23.12 3.41
N LYS A 71 -6.23 -23.27 2.55
CA LYS A 71 -6.51 -24.54 1.87
C LYS A 71 -5.41 -24.92 0.88
N TYR A 72 -4.65 -23.93 0.41
CA TYR A 72 -3.61 -24.08 -0.62
C TYR A 72 -2.21 -23.74 -0.09
N LEU A 73 -2.10 -22.77 0.83
CA LEU A 73 -0.85 -22.29 1.42
C LEU A 73 -1.02 -22.14 2.93
N GLU A 74 -0.60 -23.17 3.68
CA GLU A 74 -0.75 -23.26 5.14
C GLU A 74 -0.18 -22.03 5.87
N PHE A 75 0.94 -21.49 5.39
CA PHE A 75 1.65 -20.37 6.03
C PHE A 75 1.21 -18.98 5.57
N GLU A 76 0.22 -18.89 4.67
CA GLU A 76 -0.33 -17.60 4.20
C GLU A 76 0.74 -16.62 3.72
N GLU A 77 1.82 -17.12 3.10
CA GLU A 77 3.00 -16.31 2.74
C GLU A 77 2.65 -15.03 1.98
N PRO A 78 1.76 -15.03 0.96
CA PRO A 78 1.37 -13.79 0.29
C PRO A 78 0.85 -12.71 1.26
N ILE A 79 -0.05 -13.09 2.18
CA ILE A 79 -0.61 -12.16 3.16
C ILE A 79 0.48 -11.68 4.14
N ARG A 80 1.37 -12.57 4.58
CA ARG A 80 2.47 -12.20 5.49
C ARG A 80 3.45 -11.21 4.86
N VAL A 81 3.77 -11.40 3.58
CA VAL A 81 4.64 -10.49 2.83
C VAL A 81 3.99 -9.11 2.75
N ILE A 82 2.73 -9.03 2.30
CA ILE A 82 2.02 -7.77 2.14
C ILE A 82 1.85 -7.04 3.49
N SER A 83 1.39 -7.72 4.55
CA SER A 83 1.30 -7.10 5.88
C SER A 83 2.66 -6.62 6.43
N GLY A 84 3.76 -7.33 6.11
CA GLY A 84 5.11 -6.91 6.45
C GLY A 84 5.55 -5.63 5.74
N GLU A 85 5.14 -5.46 4.48
CA GLU A 85 5.36 -4.24 3.71
C GLU A 85 4.54 -3.07 4.24
N HIS A 86 3.28 -3.29 4.64
CA HIS A 86 2.47 -2.26 5.32
C HIS A 86 3.17 -1.76 6.58
N ALA A 87 3.67 -2.68 7.42
CA ALA A 87 4.40 -2.34 8.63
C ALA A 87 5.70 -1.58 8.32
N THR A 88 6.42 -1.98 7.27
CA THR A 88 7.64 -1.31 6.83
C THR A 88 7.34 0.12 6.38
N ILE A 89 6.36 0.33 5.51
CA ILE A 89 5.98 1.67 5.01
C ILE A 89 5.51 2.56 6.17
N LYS A 90 4.69 2.04 7.08
CA LYS A 90 4.27 2.76 8.31
C LYS A 90 5.48 3.19 9.14
N ARG A 91 6.46 2.31 9.32
CA ARG A 91 7.70 2.60 10.05
C ARG A 91 8.53 3.67 9.34
N GLU A 92 8.82 3.49 8.06
CA GLU A 92 9.60 4.46 7.28
C GLU A 92 8.95 5.84 7.32
N ARG A 93 7.61 5.91 7.19
CA ARG A 93 6.83 7.16 7.29
C ARG A 93 6.98 7.87 8.65
N GLN A 94 7.07 7.12 9.75
CA GLN A 94 7.30 7.66 11.09
C GLN A 94 8.75 8.13 11.30
N LEU A 95 9.70 7.54 10.58
CA LEU A 95 11.13 7.85 10.70
C LEU A 95 11.60 8.98 9.78
N ILE A 96 10.78 9.44 8.83
CA ILE A 96 11.14 10.46 7.84
C ILE A 96 11.79 11.68 8.49
N TYR A 97 11.19 12.21 9.56
CA TYR A 97 11.64 13.42 10.24
C TYR A 97 12.50 13.16 11.48
N ARG A 98 12.90 11.90 11.73
CA ARG A 98 13.79 11.63 12.85
C ARG A 98 15.23 12.00 12.47
N PRO A 99 15.89 12.88 13.25
CA PRO A 99 17.29 13.20 13.03
C PRO A 99 18.14 11.95 13.25
N ASN A 100 19.28 11.86 12.55
CA ASN A 100 20.26 10.84 12.84
C ASN A 100 20.97 11.22 14.13
N ILE A 101 20.98 10.30 15.10
CA ILE A 101 21.77 10.47 16.32
C ILE A 101 23.19 9.99 15.98
N THR A 102 24.15 10.90 16.02
CA THR A 102 25.58 10.59 15.84
C THR A 102 26.17 10.07 17.14
N GLU A 103 27.38 9.50 17.08
CA GLU A 103 28.15 9.08 18.27
C GLU A 103 28.45 10.22 19.25
N SER A 104 28.23 11.48 18.84
CA SER A 104 28.39 12.70 19.66
C SER A 104 27.12 13.14 20.39
N ASP A 105 26.01 12.39 20.32
CA ASP A 105 24.68 12.76 20.87
C ASP A 105 24.13 14.10 20.34
N GLU A 106 24.63 14.58 19.20
CA GLU A 106 24.13 15.81 18.56
C GLU A 106 22.97 15.49 17.61
N GLU A 107 21.84 16.15 17.80
CA GLU A 107 20.72 16.09 16.85
C GLU A 107 21.07 16.90 15.60
N VAL A 108 21.26 16.22 14.47
CA VAL A 108 21.48 16.87 13.18
C VAL A 108 20.14 17.06 12.47
N GLU A 109 19.79 18.32 12.14
CA GLU A 109 18.62 18.61 11.30
C GLU A 109 18.70 17.85 9.97
N ILE A 110 17.58 17.28 9.53
CA ILE A 110 17.51 16.56 8.26
C ILE A 110 17.75 17.51 7.10
N SER A 111 18.75 17.19 6.28
CA SER A 111 18.99 17.89 5.02
C SER A 111 17.89 17.59 3.99
N PRO A 112 17.64 18.50 3.02
CA PRO A 112 16.72 18.23 1.91
C PRO A 112 17.07 16.97 1.11
N ASP A 113 18.36 16.68 0.90
CA ASP A 113 18.82 15.49 0.18
C ASP A 113 18.54 14.21 0.96
N GLU A 114 18.73 14.24 2.29
CA GLU A 114 18.40 13.12 3.16
C GLU A 114 16.89 12.88 3.20
N LEU A 115 16.09 13.95 3.30
CA LEU A 115 14.64 13.86 3.21
C LEU A 115 14.22 13.20 1.89
N PHE A 116 14.75 13.69 0.77
CA PHE A 116 14.48 13.12 -0.55
C PHE A 116 14.87 11.65 -0.63
N GLY A 117 16.02 11.28 -0.07
CA GLY A 117 16.47 9.88 0.04
C GLY A 117 15.49 9.00 0.82
N LYS A 118 15.10 9.42 2.03
CA LYS A 118 14.14 8.71 2.90
C LYS A 118 12.78 8.56 2.23
N VAL A 119 12.25 9.63 1.63
CA VAL A 119 10.98 9.58 0.88
C VAL A 119 11.09 8.69 -0.36
N GLY A 120 12.24 8.68 -1.05
CA GLY A 120 12.50 7.82 -2.19
C GLY A 120 12.51 6.33 -1.87
N VAL A 121 12.92 5.94 -0.66
CA VAL A 121 12.80 4.55 -0.19
C VAL A 121 11.33 4.14 -0.09
N ILE A 122 10.47 5.02 0.43
CA ILE A 122 9.03 4.74 0.54
C ILE A 122 8.40 4.59 -0.84
N ALA A 123 8.71 5.48 -1.79
CA ALA A 123 8.21 5.38 -3.17
C ALA A 123 8.59 4.05 -3.84
N LYS A 124 9.86 3.63 -3.73
CA LYS A 124 10.31 2.34 -4.27
C LYS A 124 9.64 1.15 -3.58
N THR A 125 9.42 1.24 -2.28
CA THR A 125 8.76 0.18 -1.50
C THR A 125 7.30 0.05 -1.91
N LEU A 126 6.58 1.17 -2.08
CA LEU A 126 5.20 1.18 -2.57
C LEU A 126 5.08 0.57 -3.97
N LEU A 127 5.99 0.90 -4.90
CA LEU A 127 6.00 0.30 -6.24
C LEU A 127 6.22 -1.22 -6.19
N GLN A 128 7.14 -1.69 -5.34
CA GLN A 128 7.36 -3.12 -5.16
C GLN A 128 6.16 -3.82 -4.53
N HIS A 129 5.53 -3.19 -3.54
CA HIS A 129 4.34 -3.67 -2.87
C HIS A 129 3.18 -3.81 -3.86
N VAL A 130 2.85 -2.77 -4.63
CA VAL A 130 1.82 -2.82 -5.69
C VAL A 130 2.12 -3.93 -6.68
N TYR A 131 3.37 -4.08 -7.15
CA TYR A 131 3.72 -5.14 -8.09
C TYR A 131 3.47 -6.55 -7.54
N LYS A 132 3.82 -6.80 -6.26
CA LYS A 132 3.64 -8.10 -5.61
C LYS A 132 2.18 -8.41 -5.35
N GLU A 133 1.39 -7.39 -5.02
CA GLU A 133 -0.02 -7.57 -4.75
C GLU A 133 -0.81 -7.80 -6.04
N GLU A 134 -0.58 -6.99 -7.07
CA GLU A 134 -1.27 -7.06 -8.36
C GLU A 134 -1.04 -8.40 -9.08
N ASN A 135 0.19 -8.95 -9.02
CA ASN A 135 0.58 -10.23 -9.63
C ASN A 135 0.59 -11.41 -8.64
N GLY A 136 0.08 -11.20 -7.43
CA GLY A 136 0.16 -12.17 -6.36
C GLY A 136 -1.15 -12.23 -5.60
N LEU A 137 -1.22 -11.53 -4.47
CA LEU A 137 -2.35 -11.63 -3.55
C LEU A 137 -3.70 -11.37 -4.25
N PHE A 138 -3.82 -10.34 -5.10
CA PHE A 138 -5.08 -10.04 -5.76
C PHE A 138 -5.48 -11.08 -6.81
N GLU A 139 -4.53 -11.63 -7.57
CA GLU A 139 -4.83 -12.73 -8.49
C GLU A 139 -5.33 -13.98 -7.75
N LEU A 140 -4.74 -14.27 -6.59
CA LEU A 140 -5.18 -15.36 -5.73
C LEU A 140 -6.60 -15.11 -5.20
N VAL A 141 -6.92 -13.89 -4.77
CA VAL A 141 -8.27 -13.51 -4.35
C VAL A 141 -9.27 -13.69 -5.49
N ASP A 142 -8.95 -13.14 -6.67
CA ASP A 142 -9.81 -13.21 -7.85
C ASP A 142 -10.07 -14.66 -8.31
N SER A 143 -9.08 -15.54 -8.14
CA SER A 143 -9.14 -16.93 -8.59
C SER A 143 -9.79 -17.88 -7.58
N TYR A 144 -9.52 -17.70 -6.28
CA TYR A 144 -9.86 -18.70 -5.25
C TYR A 144 -11.00 -18.28 -4.32
N LEU A 145 -11.36 -17.00 -4.27
CA LEU A 145 -12.49 -16.56 -3.46
C LEU A 145 -13.80 -16.91 -4.20
N PRO A 146 -14.76 -17.61 -3.57
CA PRO A 146 -16.03 -17.90 -4.23
C PRO A 146 -16.88 -16.63 -4.42
N GLU A 147 -17.81 -16.68 -5.37
CA GLU A 147 -18.55 -15.50 -5.82
C GLU A 147 -19.39 -14.82 -4.74
N ASN A 148 -19.90 -15.57 -3.75
CA ASN A 148 -20.63 -14.99 -2.62
C ASN A 148 -19.71 -14.20 -1.68
N GLU A 149 -18.50 -14.68 -1.41
CA GLU A 149 -17.52 -14.01 -0.57
C GLU A 149 -16.86 -12.84 -1.31
N LYS A 150 -16.70 -12.91 -2.64
CA LYS A 150 -16.30 -11.76 -3.45
C LYS A 150 -17.29 -10.60 -3.32
N LYS A 151 -18.60 -10.90 -3.34
CA LYS A 151 -19.65 -9.90 -3.13
C LYS A 151 -19.63 -9.35 -1.71
N GLU A 152 -19.49 -10.21 -0.71
CA GLU A 152 -19.37 -9.76 0.69
C GLU A 152 -18.17 -8.83 0.88
N LEU A 153 -17.02 -9.18 0.31
CA LEU A 153 -15.82 -8.35 0.36
C LEU A 153 -16.06 -7.00 -0.33
N SER A 154 -16.60 -6.99 -1.55
CA SER A 154 -16.95 -5.75 -2.28
C SER A 154 -17.81 -4.82 -1.43
N ILE A 155 -18.87 -5.35 -0.82
CA ILE A 155 -19.78 -4.57 0.05
C ILE A 155 -19.02 -3.99 1.24
N LYS A 156 -18.21 -4.80 1.95
CA LYS A 156 -17.44 -4.30 3.09
C LYS A 156 -16.45 -3.22 2.68
N LEU A 157 -15.77 -3.36 1.55
CA LEU A 157 -14.86 -2.34 1.04
C LEU A 157 -15.60 -1.04 0.71
N GLU A 158 -16.70 -1.14 -0.02
CA GLU A 158 -17.53 0.01 -0.43
C GLU A 158 -18.17 0.74 0.75
N GLU A 159 -18.60 0.02 1.80
CA GLU A 159 -19.19 0.62 3.00
C GLU A 159 -18.14 1.33 3.88
N ASN A 160 -16.92 0.79 3.96
CA ASN A 160 -15.89 1.27 4.89
C ASN A 160 -14.95 2.31 4.26
N MET A 161 -14.73 2.28 2.94
CA MET A 161 -13.87 3.26 2.27
C MET A 161 -14.32 4.71 2.54
N PRO A 162 -15.60 5.10 2.38
CA PRO A 162 -16.03 6.48 2.65
C PRO A 162 -15.82 6.90 4.11
N ILE A 163 -15.91 5.96 5.06
CA ILE A 163 -15.70 6.21 6.49
C ILE A 163 -14.21 6.52 6.75
N LEU A 164 -13.32 5.69 6.19
CA LEU A 164 -11.88 5.88 6.28
C LEU A 164 -11.44 7.18 5.60
N GLU A 165 -11.94 7.46 4.39
CA GLU A 165 -11.65 8.71 3.68
C GLU A 165 -12.13 9.95 4.44
N LYS A 166 -13.33 9.88 5.03
CA LYS A 166 -13.85 10.97 5.87
C LYS A 166 -12.97 11.21 7.10
N ASN A 167 -12.38 10.17 7.67
CA ASN A 167 -11.50 10.30 8.82
C ASN A 167 -10.10 10.80 8.43
N PHE A 168 -9.60 10.41 7.25
CA PHE A 168 -8.34 10.91 6.71
C PHE A 168 -8.36 12.41 6.38
N ARG A 169 -9.50 12.94 5.92
CA ARG A 169 -9.65 14.36 5.54
C ARG A 169 -9.89 15.33 6.71
N LYS A 170 -10.00 14.83 7.95
CA LYS A 170 -10.22 15.66 9.16
C LYS A 170 -8.89 16.07 9.77
#